data_AF-A0A194S780-F1
#
_entry.id   AF-A0A194S780-F1
#
_cell.length_a   1.000
_cell.length_b   1.000
_cell.length_c   1.000
_cell.angle_alpha   90.00
_cell.angle_beta   90.00
_cell.angle_gamma   90.00
#
_symmetry.space_group_name_H-M   'P 1'
#
loop_
_entity.id
_entity.type
_entity.pdbx_description
1 polymer ?
#
loop_
_entity_poly.entity_id
_entity_poly.type
_entity_poly.pdbx_seq_one_letter_code
_entity_poly.pdbx_strand_id
1 'polypeptide(L)'
;MSRRAAGLSSLERYLDQSQSYNSLGTSLAAQQSASLSSQLATFQAALSTFSSQHRAKILSSPTFRSHFSQLCAELGVDPLGGGAKGLWDKIGVGDWYYALGVQVVDVCLRVRERSGGLVALDEVIREVGAGGAAATTTSEATITEADVQRAIEALEPLGCGYAILSVGGKKVVRCSPGGLDRDSLVVAFTARDDKGAGPWDLDRVERALEKALMDDGMVWLDEQPGSSKREYYALGLFVLE
;
A
#
# COMPACT_ATOMS: atom_id res chain seq x y z
N MET A 1 5.35 -34.41 -70.71
CA MET A 1 4.58 -33.88 -69.56
C MET A 1 5.14 -32.51 -69.18
N SER A 2 4.56 -31.43 -69.70
CA SER A 2 5.03 -30.07 -69.43
C SER A 2 4.56 -29.65 -68.03
N ARG A 3 5.51 -29.42 -67.12
CA ARG A 3 5.24 -28.83 -65.80
C ARG A 3 4.79 -27.39 -66.06
N ARG A 4 3.50 -27.10 -65.83
CA ARG A 4 2.99 -25.71 -65.84
C ARG A 4 3.77 -24.92 -64.79
N ALA A 5 4.72 -24.11 -65.23
CA ALA A 5 5.43 -23.18 -64.36
C ALA A 5 4.41 -22.21 -63.76
N ALA A 6 4.43 -22.07 -62.43
CA ALA A 6 3.66 -21.04 -61.74
C ALA A 6 4.07 -19.66 -62.30
N GLY A 7 3.19 -19.05 -63.10
CA GLY A 7 3.48 -17.80 -63.81
C GLY A 7 3.32 -16.58 -62.91
N LEU A 8 3.81 -15.42 -63.39
CA LEU A 8 3.71 -14.10 -62.75
C LEU A 8 2.32 -13.78 -62.19
N SER A 9 1.25 -14.23 -62.86
CA SER A 9 -0.15 -14.05 -62.41
C SER A 9 -0.49 -14.76 -61.10
N SER A 10 0.18 -15.88 -60.78
CA SER A 10 0.01 -16.56 -59.49
C SER A 10 0.68 -15.82 -58.35
N LEU A 11 1.78 -15.10 -58.64
CA LEU A 11 2.49 -14.26 -57.69
C LEU A 11 1.71 -12.97 -57.42
N GLU A 12 1.18 -12.34 -58.47
CA GLU A 12 0.31 -11.15 -58.36
C GLU A 12 -0.94 -11.46 -57.53
N ARG A 13 -1.62 -12.58 -57.82
CA ARG A 13 -2.77 -13.04 -57.02
C ARG A 13 -2.41 -13.33 -55.57
N TYR A 14 -1.21 -13.85 -55.30
CA TYR A 14 -0.73 -14.08 -53.93
C TYR A 14 -0.48 -12.75 -53.20
N LEU A 15 0.11 -11.75 -53.86
CA LEU A 15 0.31 -10.42 -53.31
C LEU A 15 -1.02 -9.71 -53.03
N ASP A 16 -1.96 -9.74 -53.98
CA ASP A 16 -3.30 -9.16 -53.81
C ASP A 16 -4.07 -9.83 -52.66
N GLN A 17 -3.98 -11.15 -52.57
CA GLN A 17 -4.62 -11.91 -51.49
C GLN A 17 -3.97 -11.59 -50.13
N SER A 18 -2.64 -11.45 -50.07
CA SER A 18 -1.93 -11.03 -48.86
C SER A 18 -2.33 -9.61 -48.41
N GLN A 19 -2.43 -8.67 -49.36
CA GLN A 19 -2.89 -7.30 -49.06
C GLN A 19 -4.34 -7.27 -48.57
N SER A 20 -5.22 -8.06 -49.19
CA SER A 20 -6.63 -8.19 -48.78
C SER A 20 -6.78 -8.79 -47.38
N TYR A 21 -6.00 -9.82 -47.04
CA TYR A 21 -6.00 -10.35 -45.67
C TYR A 21 -5.45 -9.35 -44.64
N ASN A 22 -4.43 -8.58 -45.01
CA ASN A 22 -3.88 -7.56 -44.12
C ASN A 22 -4.87 -6.41 -43.89
N SER A 23 -5.56 -5.93 -44.94
CA SER A 23 -6.60 -4.90 -44.80
C SER A 23 -7.80 -5.39 -44.00
N LEU A 24 -8.23 -6.64 -44.19
CA LEU A 24 -9.28 -7.25 -43.38
C LEU A 24 -8.85 -7.40 -41.91
N GLY A 25 -7.62 -7.87 -41.66
CA GLY A 25 -7.07 -8.03 -40.31
C GLY A 25 -6.97 -6.71 -39.56
N THR A 26 -6.48 -5.66 -40.23
CA THR A 26 -6.43 -4.30 -39.65
C THR A 26 -7.81 -3.71 -39.41
N SER A 27 -8.76 -3.90 -40.34
CA SER A 27 -10.16 -3.48 -40.16
C SER A 27 -10.82 -4.20 -38.98
N LEU A 28 -10.63 -5.52 -38.85
CA LEU A 28 -11.21 -6.30 -37.77
C LEU A 28 -10.61 -5.90 -36.41
N ALA A 29 -9.29 -5.71 -36.34
CA ALA A 29 -8.62 -5.23 -35.13
C ALA A 29 -9.12 -3.82 -34.72
N ALA A 30 -9.30 -2.93 -35.69
CA ALA A 30 -9.86 -1.60 -35.44
C ALA A 30 -11.31 -1.66 -34.93
N GLN A 31 -12.15 -2.52 -35.50
CA GLN A 31 -13.53 -2.72 -35.03
C GLN A 31 -13.58 -3.30 -33.62
N GLN A 32 -12.74 -4.29 -33.31
CA GLN A 32 -12.64 -4.87 -31.97
C GLN A 32 -12.16 -3.83 -30.95
N SER A 33 -11.14 -3.04 -31.29
CA SER A 33 -10.62 -1.97 -30.43
C SER A 33 -11.66 -0.88 -30.17
N ALA A 34 -12.41 -0.46 -31.19
CA ALA A 34 -13.49 0.51 -31.05
C ALA A 34 -14.65 -0.01 -30.19
N SER A 35 -15.04 -1.27 -30.38
CA SER A 35 -16.07 -1.94 -29.56
C SER A 35 -15.64 -2.04 -28.10
N LEU A 36 -14.41 -2.49 -27.84
CA LEU A 36 -13.86 -2.57 -26.49
C LEU A 36 -13.80 -1.19 -25.82
N SER A 37 -13.37 -0.16 -26.55
CA SER A 37 -13.32 1.21 -26.03
C SER A 37 -14.70 1.73 -25.63
N SER A 38 -15.73 1.43 -26.42
CA SER A 38 -17.13 1.78 -26.11
C SER A 38 -17.66 1.03 -24.88
N GLN A 39 -17.33 -0.26 -24.75
CA GLN A 39 -17.70 -1.06 -23.58
C GLN A 39 -17.03 -0.55 -22.31
N LEU A 40 -15.72 -0.23 -22.37
CA LEU A 40 -14.99 0.36 -21.27
C LEU A 40 -15.57 1.72 -20.86
N ALA A 41 -15.94 2.58 -21.80
CA ALA A 41 -16.57 3.87 -21.51
C ALA A 41 -17.94 3.71 -20.84
N THR A 42 -18.76 2.78 -21.32
CA THR A 42 -20.07 2.48 -20.72
C THR A 42 -19.91 1.95 -19.30
N PHE A 43 -18.96 1.03 -19.10
CA PHE A 43 -18.64 0.48 -17.79
C PHE A 43 -18.11 1.54 -16.84
N GLN A 44 -17.20 2.40 -17.30
CA GLN A 44 -16.64 3.51 -16.52
C GLN A 44 -17.74 4.46 -16.03
N ALA A 45 -18.72 4.78 -16.87
CA ALA A 45 -19.88 5.60 -16.49
C ALA A 45 -20.79 4.89 -15.46
N ALA A 46 -21.03 3.59 -15.63
CA ALA A 46 -21.79 2.78 -14.69
C ALA A 46 -21.10 2.70 -13.32
N LEU A 47 -19.79 2.47 -13.31
CA LEU A 47 -18.94 2.43 -12.12
C LEU A 47 -18.95 3.78 -11.40
N SER A 48 -18.79 4.89 -12.14
CA SER A 48 -18.90 6.24 -11.57
C SER A 48 -20.25 6.48 -10.89
N THR A 49 -21.33 6.04 -11.53
CA THR A 49 -22.69 6.19 -11.01
C THR A 49 -22.87 5.35 -9.75
N PHE A 50 -22.47 4.08 -9.79
CA PHE A 50 -22.50 3.16 -8.66
C PHE A 50 -21.73 3.70 -7.45
N SER A 51 -20.51 4.17 -7.65
CA SER A 51 -19.68 4.73 -6.58
C SER A 51 -20.29 5.99 -5.98
N SER A 52 -20.90 6.87 -6.78
CA SER A 52 -21.58 8.07 -6.27
C SER A 52 -22.83 7.72 -5.42
N GLN A 53 -23.63 6.75 -5.87
CA GLN A 53 -24.85 6.32 -5.18
C GLN A 53 -24.55 5.58 -3.88
N HIS A 54 -23.48 4.78 -3.86
CA HIS A 54 -23.13 3.95 -2.71
C HIS A 54 -21.96 4.50 -1.87
N ARG A 55 -21.56 5.76 -2.07
CA ARG A 55 -20.41 6.38 -1.39
C ARG A 55 -20.42 6.17 0.12
N ALA A 56 -21.54 6.49 0.78
CA ALA A 56 -21.65 6.34 2.24
C ALA A 56 -21.40 4.90 2.69
N LYS A 57 -21.87 3.91 1.93
CA LYS A 57 -21.69 2.49 2.21
C LYS A 57 -20.25 2.02 1.93
N ILE A 58 -19.58 2.59 0.92
CA ILE A 58 -18.15 2.35 0.65
C ILE A 58 -17.29 2.85 1.82
N LEU A 59 -17.65 3.99 2.41
CA LEU A 59 -16.87 4.55 3.51
C LEU A 59 -17.17 3.87 4.85
N SER A 60 -18.43 3.48 5.10
CA SER A 60 -18.82 2.91 6.40
C SER A 60 -18.51 1.42 6.54
N SER A 61 -18.60 0.63 5.46
CA SER A 61 -18.50 -0.83 5.53
C SER A 61 -17.16 -1.34 4.98
N PRO A 62 -16.32 -1.98 5.82
CA PRO A 62 -15.04 -2.53 5.37
C PRO A 62 -15.15 -3.59 4.28
N THR A 63 -16.11 -4.51 4.42
CA THR A 63 -16.32 -5.61 3.47
C THR A 63 -16.76 -5.08 2.12
N PHE A 64 -17.64 -4.07 2.11
CA PHE A 64 -18.06 -3.44 0.87
C PHE A 64 -16.92 -2.67 0.21
N ARG A 65 -16.10 -1.96 1.01
CA ARG A 65 -14.90 -1.26 0.55
C ARG A 65 -13.88 -2.21 -0.07
N SER A 66 -13.64 -3.37 0.53
CA SER A 66 -12.68 -4.35 0.01
C SER A 66 -13.12 -4.94 -1.34
N HIS A 67 -14.39 -5.36 -1.45
CA HIS A 67 -14.93 -5.87 -2.71
C HIS A 67 -14.92 -4.81 -3.82
N PHE A 68 -15.27 -3.57 -3.48
CA PHE A 68 -15.21 -2.47 -4.41
C PHE A 68 -13.78 -2.23 -4.92
N SER A 69 -12.78 -2.26 -4.04
CA SER A 69 -11.39 -2.12 -4.44
C SER A 69 -10.85 -3.29 -5.25
N GLN A 70 -11.26 -4.53 -4.95
CA GLN A 70 -10.88 -5.71 -5.74
C GLN A 70 -11.40 -5.61 -7.18
N LEU A 71 -12.66 -5.20 -7.34
CA LEU A 71 -13.25 -4.97 -8.66
C LEU A 71 -12.49 -3.89 -9.45
N CYS A 72 -12.09 -2.80 -8.79
CA CYS A 72 -11.29 -1.76 -9.44
C CYS A 72 -9.91 -2.32 -9.85
N ALA A 73 -9.26 -3.09 -8.99
CA ALA A 73 -7.95 -3.70 -9.25
C ALA A 73 -7.97 -4.72 -10.40
N GLU A 74 -9.00 -5.57 -10.51
CA GLU A 74 -9.16 -6.53 -11.62
C GLU A 74 -9.21 -5.85 -12.99
N LEU A 75 -9.70 -4.61 -13.03
CA LEU A 75 -9.78 -3.79 -14.24
C LEU A 75 -8.51 -2.98 -14.50
N GLY A 76 -7.51 -3.08 -13.63
CA GLY A 76 -6.30 -2.25 -13.68
C GLY A 76 -6.60 -0.78 -13.37
N VAL A 77 -7.68 -0.51 -12.63
CA VAL A 77 -8.10 0.84 -12.27
C VAL A 77 -7.86 1.06 -10.77
N ASP A 78 -7.03 2.02 -10.43
CA ASP A 78 -6.76 2.36 -9.04
C ASP A 78 -7.70 3.49 -8.57
N PRO A 79 -8.54 3.27 -7.54
CA PRO A 79 -9.38 4.32 -6.97
C PRO A 79 -8.60 5.41 -6.19
N LEU A 80 -7.31 5.20 -5.92
CA LEU A 80 -6.41 6.11 -5.18
C LEU A 80 -5.37 6.76 -6.09
N GLY A 81 -4.89 6.00 -7.08
CA GLY A 81 -3.95 6.44 -8.09
C GLY A 81 -4.58 7.52 -8.94
N GLY A 82 -3.95 8.71 -8.94
CA GLY A 82 -4.25 9.85 -9.80
C GLY A 82 -4.00 9.60 -11.29
N GLY A 83 -4.43 8.46 -11.83
CA GLY A 83 -4.56 8.24 -13.26
C GLY A 83 -5.69 9.11 -13.79
N ALA A 84 -5.35 10.02 -14.71
CA ALA A 84 -6.22 10.97 -15.39
C ALA A 84 -7.34 11.58 -14.50
N LYS A 85 -7.07 12.78 -13.95
CA LYS A 85 -8.09 13.68 -13.36
C LYS A 85 -9.46 13.48 -14.04
N GLY A 86 -10.41 12.84 -13.38
CA GLY A 86 -11.72 12.70 -14.00
C GLY A 86 -12.71 11.77 -13.33
N LEU A 87 -12.30 10.54 -13.00
CA LEU A 87 -13.25 9.52 -12.54
C LEU A 87 -13.33 9.40 -11.01
N TRP A 88 -12.18 9.10 -10.38
CA TRP A 88 -12.12 8.73 -8.96
C TRP A 88 -12.08 9.92 -8.02
N ASP A 89 -11.53 11.04 -8.49
CA ASP A 89 -11.52 12.33 -7.80
C ASP A 89 -12.94 12.77 -7.44
N LYS A 90 -13.91 12.55 -8.35
CA LYS A 90 -15.33 12.89 -8.13
C LYS A 90 -16.02 12.02 -7.09
N ILE A 91 -15.48 10.82 -6.87
CA ILE A 91 -16.04 9.83 -5.95
C ILE A 91 -15.56 10.12 -4.52
N GLY A 92 -14.46 10.88 -4.36
CA GLY A 92 -13.89 11.31 -3.08
C GLY A 92 -13.52 10.16 -2.14
N VAL A 93 -13.26 8.98 -2.72
CA VAL A 93 -12.61 7.87 -2.03
C VAL A 93 -11.15 8.25 -1.76
N GLY A 94 -10.46 8.88 -2.73
CA GLY A 94 -9.12 9.46 -2.53
C GLY A 94 -9.06 10.41 -1.34
N ASP A 95 -9.97 11.38 -1.26
CA ASP A 95 -10.07 12.34 -0.13
C ASP A 95 -10.15 11.65 1.23
N TRP A 96 -10.89 10.54 1.32
CA TRP A 96 -10.99 9.77 2.57
C TRP A 96 -9.67 9.10 2.93
N TYR A 97 -8.96 8.50 1.97
CA TYR A 97 -7.65 7.90 2.23
C TYR A 97 -6.58 8.95 2.52
N TYR A 98 -6.63 10.13 1.91
CA TYR A 98 -5.76 11.24 2.26
C TYR A 98 -6.03 11.74 3.68
N ALA A 99 -7.31 11.90 4.06
CA ALA A 99 -7.68 12.28 5.42
C ALA A 99 -7.23 11.21 6.45
N LEU A 100 -7.42 9.93 6.12
CA LEU A 100 -6.93 8.81 6.93
C LEU A 100 -5.40 8.83 7.05
N GLY A 101 -4.69 9.11 5.95
CA GLY A 101 -3.24 9.24 5.93
C GLY A 101 -2.75 10.35 6.85
N VAL A 102 -3.41 11.52 6.84
CA VAL A 102 -3.11 12.62 7.76
C VAL A 102 -3.32 12.22 9.23
N GLN A 103 -4.38 11.47 9.54
CA GLN A 103 -4.61 10.96 10.89
C GLN A 103 -3.53 9.95 11.32
N VAL A 104 -3.11 9.06 10.43
CA VAL A 104 -2.01 8.12 10.68
C VAL A 104 -0.72 8.88 10.98
N VAL A 105 -0.41 9.94 10.21
CA VAL A 105 0.75 10.81 10.45
C VAL A 105 0.66 11.51 11.80
N ASP A 106 -0.50 12.04 12.19
CA ASP A 106 -0.68 12.69 13.49
C ASP A 106 -0.45 11.73 14.67
N VAL A 107 -0.98 10.51 14.58
CA VAL A 107 -0.70 9.45 15.57
C VAL A 107 0.79 9.13 15.62
N CYS A 108 1.42 8.94 14.46
CA CYS A 108 2.85 8.70 14.33
C CYS A 108 3.69 9.82 15.00
N LEU A 109 3.32 11.08 14.81
CA LEU A 109 4.03 12.23 15.41
C LEU A 109 3.83 12.29 16.93
N ARG A 110 2.61 12.01 17.42
CA ARG A 110 2.29 12.01 18.85
C ARG A 110 3.03 10.92 19.62
N VAL A 111 3.19 9.76 19.00
CA VAL A 111 3.80 8.56 19.59
C VAL A 111 5.33 8.53 19.37
N ARG A 112 5.85 9.39 18.49
CA ARG A 112 7.27 9.42 18.08
C ARG A 112 8.26 9.45 19.24
N GLU A 113 8.03 10.33 20.21
CA GLU A 113 8.94 10.51 21.36
C GLU A 113 9.05 9.25 22.23
N ARG A 114 7.97 8.47 22.34
CA ARG A 114 7.99 7.22 23.13
C ARG A 114 8.46 6.01 22.32
N SER A 115 8.26 6.03 21.00
CA SER A 115 8.34 4.82 20.19
C SER A 115 9.53 4.78 19.23
N GLY A 116 10.32 5.86 19.15
CA GLY A 116 11.51 5.92 18.30
C GLY A 116 11.21 5.80 16.80
N GLY A 117 9.97 6.12 16.40
CA GLY A 117 9.56 6.05 15.00
C GLY A 117 9.08 4.67 14.53
N LEU A 118 8.77 3.74 15.44
CA LEU A 118 8.02 2.52 15.15
C LEU A 118 6.73 2.50 15.96
N VAL A 119 5.60 2.17 15.35
CA VAL A 119 4.31 2.06 16.06
C VAL A 119 3.62 0.78 15.63
N ALA A 120 3.07 0.00 16.56
CA ALA A 120 2.29 -1.18 16.22
C ALA A 120 1.08 -0.79 15.35
N LEU A 121 0.82 -1.55 14.28
CA LEU A 121 -0.30 -1.24 13.38
C LEU A 121 -1.66 -1.26 14.12
N ASP A 122 -1.82 -2.19 15.07
CA ASP A 122 -3.01 -2.28 15.91
C ASP A 122 -3.21 -1.03 16.77
N GLU A 123 -2.12 -0.43 17.28
CA GLU A 123 -2.15 0.82 18.03
C GLU A 123 -2.54 1.99 17.13
N VAL A 124 -2.01 2.04 15.89
CA VAL A 124 -2.43 3.06 14.91
C VAL A 124 -3.92 2.94 14.61
N ILE A 125 -4.43 1.73 14.35
CA ILE A 125 -5.86 1.51 14.09
C ILE A 125 -6.71 1.95 15.29
N ARG A 126 -6.27 1.62 16.52
CA ARG A 126 -6.96 2.01 17.76
C ARG A 126 -6.97 3.53 17.95
N GLU A 127 -5.82 4.18 17.81
CA GLU A 127 -5.65 5.63 18.02
C GLU A 127 -6.34 6.46 16.94
N VAL A 128 -6.32 6.03 15.68
CA VAL A 128 -7.08 6.69 14.61
C VAL A 128 -8.59 6.50 14.82
N GLY A 129 -9.01 5.32 15.26
CA GLY A 129 -10.41 5.04 15.60
C GLY A 129 -10.91 5.82 16.83
N ALA A 130 -10.05 6.05 17.82
CA ALA A 130 -10.39 6.75 19.06
C ALA A 130 -10.21 8.28 18.98
N GLY A 131 -9.15 8.75 18.31
CA GLY A 131 -8.77 10.15 18.19
C GLY A 131 -9.39 10.88 17.00
N GLY A 132 -10.19 10.19 16.18
CA GLY A 132 -10.85 10.80 15.05
C GLY A 132 -11.87 11.85 15.49
N ALA A 133 -11.61 13.11 15.16
CA ALA A 133 -12.66 14.13 14.97
C ALA A 133 -13.74 13.71 13.94
N ALA A 134 -13.57 12.56 13.27
CA ALA A 134 -14.59 11.82 12.54
C ALA A 134 -15.75 11.29 13.44
N ALA A 135 -15.57 11.26 14.76
CA ALA A 135 -16.68 11.07 15.71
C ALA A 135 -17.66 12.27 15.70
N THR A 136 -17.23 13.45 15.26
CA THR A 136 -18.08 14.67 15.22
C THR A 136 -18.77 14.88 13.87
N THR A 137 -18.30 14.26 12.79
CA THR A 137 -18.98 14.32 11.50
C THR A 137 -18.89 12.98 10.79
N THR A 138 -19.90 12.14 11.02
CA THR A 138 -20.33 11.13 10.05
C THR A 138 -19.27 10.10 9.69
N SER A 139 -18.99 9.13 10.57
CA SER A 139 -19.00 7.69 10.22
C SER A 139 -18.45 6.85 11.37
N GLU A 140 -19.26 5.91 11.87
CA GLU A 140 -18.81 4.66 12.52
C GLU A 140 -18.06 3.77 11.52
N ALA A 141 -17.15 4.33 10.72
CA ALA A 141 -16.38 3.57 9.75
C ALA A 141 -15.35 2.76 10.51
N THR A 142 -15.56 1.45 10.58
CA THR A 142 -14.52 0.54 11.06
C THR A 142 -13.32 0.65 10.12
N ILE A 143 -12.19 1.09 10.64
CA ILE A 143 -10.93 1.17 9.90
C ILE A 143 -10.28 -0.21 9.94
N THR A 144 -9.83 -0.70 8.80
CA THR A 144 -9.09 -1.97 8.72
C THR A 144 -7.62 -1.72 8.42
N GLU A 145 -6.80 -2.74 8.67
CA GLU A 145 -5.40 -2.73 8.29
C GLU A 145 -5.20 -2.38 6.80
N ALA A 146 -6.00 -2.97 5.90
CA ALA A 146 -5.89 -2.71 4.46
C ALA A 146 -6.17 -1.24 4.11
N ASP A 147 -6.93 -0.53 4.95
CA ASP A 147 -7.19 0.88 4.75
C ASP A 147 -6.02 1.76 5.19
N VAL A 148 -5.37 1.40 6.31
CA VAL A 148 -4.15 2.06 6.78
C VAL A 148 -3.00 1.85 5.80
N GLN A 149 -2.85 0.63 5.28
CA GLN A 149 -1.85 0.32 4.25
C GLN A 149 -2.03 1.22 3.02
N ARG A 150 -3.26 1.28 2.50
CA ARG A 150 -3.59 2.12 1.33
C ARG A 150 -3.41 3.62 1.60
N ALA A 151 -3.73 4.07 2.81
CA ALA A 151 -3.49 5.46 3.21
C ALA A 151 -1.99 5.79 3.25
N ILE A 152 -1.15 4.86 3.70
CA ILE A 152 0.32 5.03 3.69
C ILE A 152 0.87 5.02 2.26
N GLU A 153 0.40 4.10 1.40
CA GLU A 153 0.76 4.06 -0.03
C GLU A 153 0.38 5.37 -0.74
N ALA A 154 -0.77 5.97 -0.39
CA ALA A 154 -1.18 7.27 -0.91
C ALA A 154 -0.26 8.43 -0.49
N LEU A 155 0.51 8.28 0.58
CA LEU A 155 1.51 9.26 1.05
C LEU A 155 2.91 9.03 0.44
N GLU A 156 3.15 7.92 -0.26
CA GLU A 156 4.45 7.60 -0.87
C GLU A 156 5.01 8.73 -1.75
N PRO A 157 4.21 9.43 -2.60
CA PRO A 157 4.72 10.51 -3.45
C PRO A 157 5.33 11.70 -2.68
N LEU A 158 4.99 11.87 -1.40
CA LEU A 158 5.56 12.93 -0.56
C LEU A 158 6.98 12.59 -0.09
N GLY A 159 7.45 11.35 -0.25
CA GLY A 159 8.79 10.93 0.14
C GLY A 159 9.03 10.94 1.65
N CYS A 160 7.97 10.94 2.46
CA CYS A 160 8.05 11.04 3.92
C CYS A 160 8.49 9.75 4.65
N GLY A 161 8.71 8.65 3.92
CA GLY A 161 9.32 7.43 4.47
C GLY A 161 8.38 6.55 5.30
N TYR A 162 7.09 6.84 5.37
CA TYR A 162 6.11 5.96 6.01
C TYR A 162 6.02 4.62 5.28
N ALA A 163 6.10 3.52 6.03
CA ALA A 163 6.01 2.17 5.47
C ALA A 163 5.52 1.19 6.54
N ILE A 164 4.79 0.16 6.10
CA ILE A 164 4.45 -0.96 6.97
C ILE A 164 5.56 -2.00 6.88
N LEU A 165 6.12 -2.37 8.03
CA LEU A 165 7.12 -3.42 8.17
C LEU A 165 6.47 -4.62 8.87
N SER A 166 6.69 -5.83 8.36
CA SER A 166 6.25 -7.07 9.00
C SER A 166 7.46 -7.75 9.65
N VAL A 167 7.47 -7.85 10.98
CA VAL A 167 8.57 -8.47 11.73
C VAL A 167 8.02 -9.32 12.87
N GLY A 168 8.50 -10.57 12.99
CA GLY A 168 8.03 -11.51 14.02
C GLY A 168 6.53 -11.85 13.93
N GLY A 169 5.94 -11.73 12.73
CA GLY A 169 4.50 -11.94 12.51
C GLY A 169 3.61 -10.76 12.92
N LYS A 170 4.18 -9.67 13.44
CA LYS A 170 3.46 -8.43 13.73
C LYS A 170 3.81 -7.36 12.71
N LYS A 171 2.85 -6.49 12.43
CA LYS A 171 3.03 -5.37 11.52
C LYS A 171 3.17 -4.07 12.31
N VAL A 172 4.16 -3.29 11.93
CA VAL A 172 4.45 -1.98 12.52
C VAL A 172 4.52 -0.93 11.42
N VAL A 173 4.10 0.28 11.75
CA VAL A 173 4.25 1.46 10.91
C VAL A 173 5.57 2.13 11.26
N ARG A 174 6.44 2.30 10.28
CA ARG A 174 7.62 3.17 10.36
C ARG A 174 7.15 4.61 10.20
N CYS A 175 7.43 5.44 11.19
CA CYS A 175 7.03 6.85 11.27
C CYS A 175 8.23 7.83 11.13
N SER A 176 9.46 7.31 10.97
CA SER A 176 10.66 8.14 10.83
C SER A 176 11.05 8.34 9.36
N PRO A 177 11.38 9.57 8.92
CA PRO A 177 11.88 9.85 7.57
C PRO A 177 13.34 9.40 7.35
N GLY A 178 13.98 8.80 8.35
CA GLY A 178 15.28 8.13 8.20
C GLY A 178 15.13 6.68 7.72
N GLY A 179 16.02 6.25 6.84
CA GLY A 179 16.19 4.83 6.55
C GLY A 179 16.58 4.11 7.83
N LEU A 180 15.66 3.30 8.36
CA LEU A 180 15.94 2.48 9.53
C LEU A 180 17.02 1.47 9.21
N ASP A 181 18.07 1.47 10.03
CA ASP A 181 19.09 0.47 9.88
C ASP A 181 18.52 -0.91 10.16
N ARG A 182 18.86 -1.85 9.29
CA ARG A 182 18.39 -3.23 9.40
C ARG A 182 18.90 -3.84 10.71
N ASP A 183 20.08 -3.43 11.16
CA ASP A 183 20.66 -3.96 12.39
C ASP A 183 19.93 -3.46 13.64
N SER A 184 19.68 -2.15 13.74
CA SER A 184 18.83 -1.56 14.81
C SER A 184 17.45 -2.22 14.86
N LEU A 185 16.84 -2.46 13.69
CA LEU A 185 15.55 -3.15 13.59
C LEU A 185 15.62 -4.56 14.17
N VAL A 186 16.56 -5.38 13.70
CA VAL A 186 16.69 -6.75 14.17
C VAL A 186 16.89 -6.78 15.69
N VAL A 187 17.71 -5.90 16.24
CA VAL A 187 17.91 -5.79 17.70
C VAL A 187 16.62 -5.45 18.44
N ALA A 188 15.91 -4.40 18.01
CA ALA A 188 14.65 -3.98 18.62
C ALA A 188 13.61 -5.12 18.61
N PHE A 189 13.57 -5.93 17.56
CA PHE A 189 12.67 -7.06 17.44
C PHE A 189 13.15 -8.32 18.18
N THR A 190 14.45 -8.58 18.24
CA THR A 190 15.02 -9.71 19.01
C THR A 190 14.93 -9.51 20.51
N ALA A 191 14.83 -8.26 21.00
CA ALA A 191 14.53 -7.98 22.41
C ALA A 191 13.21 -8.64 22.88
N ARG A 192 12.32 -8.98 21.94
CA ARG A 192 11.05 -9.67 22.21
C ARG A 192 11.17 -11.20 22.26
N ASP A 193 12.09 -11.76 21.49
CA ASP A 193 12.25 -13.21 21.34
C ASP A 193 13.45 -13.66 22.18
N ASP A 194 13.21 -14.50 23.20
CA ASP A 194 14.25 -15.10 24.08
C ASP A 194 15.33 -15.93 23.34
N LYS A 195 15.29 -15.97 22.01
CA LYS A 195 16.20 -16.70 21.13
C LYS A 195 17.53 -15.97 20.89
N GLY A 196 17.67 -14.73 21.38
CA GLY A 196 18.89 -13.93 21.22
C GLY A 196 19.13 -13.45 19.79
N ALA A 197 20.13 -12.60 19.60
CA ALA A 197 20.48 -11.98 18.33
C ALA A 197 21.20 -12.95 17.35
N GLY A 198 20.64 -14.14 17.11
CA GLY A 198 21.13 -15.10 16.11
C GLY A 198 22.66 -15.32 16.14
N PRO A 199 23.33 -15.49 14.98
CA PRO A 199 24.77 -15.67 14.87
C PRO A 199 25.53 -14.33 14.77
N TRP A 200 25.20 -13.35 15.62
CA TRP A 200 25.87 -12.05 15.60
C TRP A 200 27.02 -12.00 16.60
N ASP A 201 28.12 -11.37 16.18
CA ASP A 201 29.21 -11.03 17.09
C ASP A 201 28.73 -10.03 18.15
N LEU A 202 29.25 -10.17 19.38
CA LEU A 202 28.87 -9.32 20.51
C LEU A 202 29.10 -7.82 20.21
N ASP A 203 30.21 -7.47 19.58
CA ASP A 203 30.50 -6.09 19.15
C ASP A 203 29.46 -5.53 18.18
N ARG A 204 28.88 -6.38 17.30
CA ARG A 204 27.83 -5.95 16.38
C ARG A 204 26.52 -5.71 17.13
N VAL A 205 26.20 -6.60 18.08
CA VAL A 205 25.01 -6.45 18.93
C VAL A 205 25.12 -5.18 19.77
N GLU A 206 26.28 -4.91 20.38
CA GLU A 206 26.52 -3.73 21.21
C GLU A 206 26.39 -2.43 20.39
N ARG A 207 27.04 -2.35 19.23
CA ARG A 207 26.91 -1.18 18.32
C ARG A 207 25.47 -0.97 17.85
N ALA A 208 24.76 -2.05 17.53
CA ALA A 208 23.37 -1.96 17.09
C ALA A 208 22.42 -1.55 18.23
N LEU A 209 22.67 -2.01 19.46
CA LEU A 209 21.94 -1.57 20.66
C LEU A 209 22.22 -0.10 20.99
N GLU A 210 23.49 0.31 20.96
CA GLU A 210 23.89 1.69 21.25
C GLU A 210 23.28 2.66 20.23
N LYS A 211 23.31 2.31 18.94
CA LYS A 211 22.63 3.07 17.88
C LYS A 211 21.12 3.08 18.07
N ALA A 212 20.50 1.94 18.36
CA ALA A 212 19.06 1.82 18.59
C ALA A 212 18.58 2.66 19.79
N LEU A 213 19.43 2.79 20.82
CA LEU A 213 19.18 3.57 22.03
C LEU A 213 19.43 5.07 21.82
N MET A 214 20.60 5.44 21.29
CA MET A 214 21.10 6.83 21.29
C MET A 214 20.70 7.60 20.03
N ASP A 215 20.85 7.00 18.86
CA ASP A 215 20.60 7.68 17.58
C ASP A 215 19.14 7.53 17.14
N ASP A 216 18.62 6.31 17.23
CA ASP A 216 17.30 5.94 16.69
C ASP A 216 16.17 6.11 17.72
N GLY A 217 16.47 6.07 19.02
CA GLY A 217 15.50 6.22 20.11
C GLY A 217 14.42 5.13 20.17
N MET A 218 14.67 3.95 19.58
CA MET A 218 13.69 2.86 19.48
C MET A 218 13.60 1.99 20.73
N VAL A 219 14.66 2.00 21.51
CA VAL A 219 14.85 1.09 22.62
C VAL A 219 15.14 1.90 23.87
N TRP A 220 14.56 1.48 24.98
CA TRP A 220 14.72 2.07 26.29
C TRP A 220 15.61 1.16 27.13
N LEU A 221 16.51 1.77 27.89
CA LEU A 221 17.40 1.06 28.81
C LEU A 221 16.79 1.06 30.21
N ASP A 222 16.62 -0.12 30.79
CA ASP A 222 16.31 -0.30 32.22
C ASP A 222 17.56 -0.77 32.96
N GLU A 223 18.07 0.08 33.87
CA GLU A 223 19.16 -0.24 34.77
C GLU A 223 18.62 -0.37 36.20
N GLN A 224 18.29 -1.59 36.60
CA GLN A 224 17.80 -1.86 37.94
C GLN A 224 18.94 -1.89 38.97
N PRO A 225 18.79 -1.21 40.13
CA PRO A 225 19.83 -1.18 41.15
C PRO A 225 20.08 -2.59 41.70
N GLY A 226 21.33 -3.07 41.56
CA GLY A 226 21.76 -4.40 42.02
C GLY A 226 21.77 -5.49 40.95
N SER A 227 21.28 -5.22 39.74
CA SER A 227 21.46 -6.10 38.58
C SER A 227 22.77 -5.77 37.85
N SER A 228 23.54 -6.80 37.47
CA SER A 228 24.69 -6.64 36.57
C SER A 228 24.29 -6.66 35.09
N LYS A 229 23.00 -6.84 34.79
CA LYS A 229 22.45 -6.94 33.44
C LYS A 229 21.67 -5.68 33.10
N ARG A 230 21.93 -5.14 31.92
CA ARG A 230 21.16 -4.09 31.27
C ARG A 230 20.01 -4.72 30.49
N GLU A 231 18.80 -4.23 30.71
CA GLU A 231 17.62 -4.68 29.98
C GLU A 231 17.18 -3.61 28.98
N TYR A 232 16.73 -4.05 27.82
CA TYR A 232 16.42 -3.19 26.68
C TYR A 232 14.99 -3.43 26.22
N TYR A 233 14.19 -2.36 26.13
CA TYR A 233 12.75 -2.44 25.86
C TYR A 233 12.37 -1.60 24.63
N ALA A 234 11.80 -2.24 23.62
CA ALA A 234 11.33 -1.55 22.41
C ALA A 234 9.84 -1.17 22.54
N LEU A 235 9.54 0.00 23.14
CA LEU A 235 8.17 0.45 23.46
C LEU A 235 7.25 0.51 22.24
N GLY A 236 7.75 0.87 21.05
CA GLY A 236 6.96 0.89 19.82
C GLY A 236 6.42 -0.47 19.36
N LEU A 237 6.88 -1.56 19.98
CA LEU A 237 6.44 -2.94 19.71
C LEU A 237 5.41 -3.44 20.73
N PHE A 238 5.16 -2.69 21.80
CA PHE A 238 4.15 -3.00 22.80
C PHE A 238 2.88 -2.22 22.50
N VAL A 239 1.74 -2.91 22.57
CA VAL A 239 0.45 -2.23 22.65
C VAL A 239 0.29 -1.86 24.11
N LEU A 240 0.34 -0.57 24.42
CA LEU A 240 -0.03 -0.09 25.75
C LEU A 240 -1.54 -0.21 25.89
N GLU A 241 -1.98 -1.08 26.81
CA GLU A 241 -3.39 -1.22 27.22
C GLU A 241 -3.84 -0.04 28.08
#